data_AF-A0A962AXU8-F1
#
_entry.id   AF-A0A962AXU8-F1
#
_cell.length_a   1.000
_cell.length_b   1.000
_cell.length_c   1.000
_cell.angle_alpha   90.00
_cell.angle_beta   90.00
_cell.angle_gamma   90.00
#
_symmetry.space_group_name_H-M   'P 1'
#
loop_
_entity.id
_entity.type
_entity.pdbx_description
1 polymer ?
#
loop_
_entity_poly.entity_id
_entity_poly.type
_entity_poly.pdbx_seq_one_letter_code
_entity_poly.pdbx_strand_id
1 'polypeptide(L)'
;MRVQIQSQQLWEYSGAPSDHPVVDAGIMEVAMNRISKAFAAIFIVVLATSFAGADQKEDVVRLYRDFVSAQNAHDLKGVRRLLSDSPDFLWVSDGKPVWGADAMVRRMSTFQASDVWRVEPALDRARAVSLSSDVAFLHLPLVLEIGAR
;
A
#
# COMPACT_ATOMS: atom_id res chain seq x y z
N MET A 1 -12.45 2.93 25.03
CA MET A 1 -13.50 2.91 23.98
C MET A 1 -14.85 2.75 24.69
N ARG A 2 -15.70 3.78 24.70
CA ARG A 2 -17.09 3.67 25.19
C ARG A 2 -18.01 4.03 24.04
N VAL A 3 -18.80 3.06 23.60
CA VAL A 3 -20.05 3.30 22.88
C VAL A 3 -21.05 2.32 23.46
N GLN A 4 -22.10 2.89 24.04
CA GLN A 4 -23.23 2.22 24.64
C GLN A 4 -24.36 2.27 23.62
N ILE A 5 -24.88 1.11 23.20
CA ILE A 5 -26.11 1.02 22.42
C ILE A 5 -27.11 0.23 23.24
N GLN A 6 -28.13 0.94 23.71
CA GLN A 6 -29.24 0.44 24.50
C GLN A 6 -30.48 0.50 23.61
N SER A 7 -30.96 -0.64 23.10
CA SER A 7 -32.25 -0.71 22.40
C SER A 7 -33.33 -1.16 23.38
N GLN A 8 -34.24 -0.25 23.74
CA GLN A 8 -35.44 -0.58 24.50
C GLN A 8 -36.49 -1.27 23.61
N GLN A 9 -37.18 -2.25 24.20
CA GLN A 9 -38.39 -2.91 23.71
C GLN A 9 -39.56 -1.92 23.58
N LEU A 10 -40.57 -2.23 22.75
CA LEU A 10 -41.97 -2.48 23.19
C LEU A 10 -42.94 -2.65 21.98
N TRP A 11 -43.89 -3.53 22.24
CA TRP A 11 -45.04 -4.12 21.53
C TRP A 11 -45.91 -3.29 20.54
N GLU A 12 -46.73 -4.08 19.83
CA GLU A 12 -47.70 -3.82 18.76
C GLU A 12 -48.75 -2.74 19.05
N TYR A 13 -49.05 -1.90 18.06
CA TYR A 13 -50.25 -1.07 18.05
C TYR A 13 -51.28 -1.63 17.05
N SER A 14 -52.47 -1.97 17.55
CA SER A 14 -53.61 -2.50 16.79
C SER A 14 -54.58 -1.38 16.35
N GLY A 15 -55.02 -1.41 15.10
CA GLY A 15 -56.25 -0.77 14.57
C GLY A 15 -56.26 0.77 14.54
N ALA A 16 -56.91 1.50 13.62
CA ALA A 16 -57.82 1.21 12.52
C ALA A 16 -57.79 2.46 11.58
N PRO A 17 -58.46 2.47 10.42
CA PRO A 17 -58.08 3.27 9.25
C PRO A 17 -58.83 4.61 9.12
N SER A 18 -58.24 5.57 8.42
CA SER A 18 -58.96 6.40 7.44
C SER A 18 -58.02 7.33 6.66
N ASP A 19 -58.20 7.28 5.35
CA ASP A 19 -57.82 8.27 4.33
C ASP A 19 -56.33 8.44 4.03
N HIS A 20 -55.86 7.65 3.06
CA HIS A 20 -54.67 7.97 2.30
C HIS A 20 -55.04 8.62 0.96
N PRO A 21 -54.42 9.76 0.60
CA PRO A 21 -54.49 10.26 -0.77
C PRO A 21 -53.87 9.23 -1.72
N VAL A 22 -54.45 9.11 -2.91
CA VAL A 22 -53.92 8.32 -4.01
C VAL A 22 -52.51 8.84 -4.33
N VAL A 23 -51.49 8.13 -3.83
CA VAL A 23 -50.10 8.38 -4.22
C VAL A 23 -49.92 7.75 -5.59
N ASP A 24 -49.69 8.61 -6.57
CA ASP A 24 -49.50 8.28 -7.98
C ASP A 24 -48.34 7.26 -8.12
N ALA A 25 -48.66 6.03 -8.54
CA ALA A 25 -47.72 4.90 -8.59
C ALA A 25 -46.49 5.18 -9.47
N GLY A 26 -46.58 6.14 -10.41
CA GLY A 26 -45.47 6.57 -11.24
C GLY A 26 -44.35 7.30 -10.49
N ILE A 27 -44.62 7.92 -9.34
CA ILE A 27 -43.58 8.61 -8.54
C ILE A 27 -42.71 7.61 -7.77
N MET A 28 -43.30 6.49 -7.31
CA MET A 28 -42.56 5.44 -6.61
C MET A 28 -41.62 4.65 -7.53
N GLU A 29 -42.00 4.38 -8.78
CA GLU A 29 -41.17 3.64 -9.74
C GLU A 29 -39.91 4.42 -10.14
N VAL A 30 -40.06 5.74 -10.38
CA VAL A 30 -38.95 6.64 -10.68
C VAL A 30 -38.03 6.81 -9.47
N ALA A 31 -38.58 6.91 -8.25
CA ALA A 31 -37.78 7.00 -7.03
C ALA A 31 -36.97 5.73 -6.78
N MET A 32 -37.57 4.54 -6.94
CA MET A 32 -36.90 3.25 -6.73
C MET A 32 -35.75 3.02 -7.73
N ASN A 33 -35.95 3.33 -9.01
CA ASN A 33 -34.93 3.17 -10.05
C ASN A 33 -33.75 4.16 -9.89
N ARG A 34 -33.99 5.35 -9.30
CA ARG A 34 -32.94 6.32 -8.99
C ARG A 34 -32.15 5.94 -7.74
N ILE A 35 -32.81 5.37 -6.73
CA ILE A 35 -32.17 4.87 -5.50
C ILE A 35 -31.29 3.65 -5.84
N SER A 36 -31.78 2.70 -6.63
CA SER A 36 -30.99 1.52 -7.04
C SER A 36 -29.75 1.88 -7.87
N LYS A 37 -29.84 2.86 -8.77
CA LYS A 37 -28.68 3.34 -9.55
C LYS A 37 -27.67 4.11 -8.68
N ALA A 38 -28.13 4.85 -7.67
CA ALA A 38 -27.26 5.55 -6.74
C ALA A 38 -26.46 4.58 -5.85
N PHE A 39 -27.09 3.51 -5.34
CA PHE A 39 -26.41 2.47 -4.59
C PHE A 39 -25.39 1.69 -5.44
N ALA A 40 -25.71 1.38 -6.70
CA ALA A 40 -24.77 0.74 -7.62
C ALA A 40 -23.56 1.64 -7.94
N ALA A 41 -23.76 2.95 -8.12
CA ALA A 41 -22.68 3.90 -8.35
C ALA A 41 -21.76 4.04 -7.11
N ILE A 42 -22.33 4.08 -5.91
CA ILE A 42 -21.55 4.11 -4.65
C ILE A 42 -20.77 2.82 -4.46
N PHE A 43 -21.36 1.66 -4.77
CA PHE A 43 -20.69 0.36 -4.66
C PHE A 43 -19.49 0.24 -5.62
N ILE A 44 -19.61 0.76 -6.84
CA ILE A 44 -18.51 0.81 -7.82
C ILE A 44 -17.38 1.74 -7.36
N VAL A 45 -17.71 2.90 -6.77
CA VAL A 45 -16.71 3.84 -6.24
C VAL A 45 -15.96 3.27 -5.03
N VAL A 46 -16.65 2.55 -4.14
CA VAL A 46 -16.02 1.89 -2.97
C VAL A 46 -15.13 0.71 -3.37
N LEU A 47 -15.47 -0.01 -4.44
CA LEU A 47 -14.60 -1.04 -5.01
C LEU A 47 -13.32 -0.44 -5.60
N ALA A 48 -13.43 0.67 -6.35
CA ALA A 48 -12.28 1.29 -7.01
C ALA A 48 -11.20 1.81 -6.03
N THR A 49 -11.56 2.26 -4.83
CA THR A 49 -10.60 2.72 -3.83
C THR A 49 -9.86 1.59 -3.11
N SER A 50 -10.38 0.36 -3.17
CA SER A 50 -9.80 -0.80 -2.47
C SER A 50 -8.64 -1.45 -3.24
N PHE A 51 -8.55 -1.25 -4.55
CA PHE A 51 -7.50 -1.85 -5.40
C PHE A 51 -6.15 -1.13 -5.33
N ALA A 52 -6.13 0.15 -4.93
CA ALA A 52 -4.92 0.97 -4.95
C ALA A 52 -3.82 0.46 -3.99
N GLY A 53 -4.19 -0.15 -2.86
CA GLY A 53 -3.22 -0.59 -1.84
C GLY A 53 -2.57 -1.95 -2.14
N ALA A 54 -3.27 -2.86 -2.83
CA ALA A 54 -2.73 -4.18 -3.16
C ALA A 54 -1.65 -4.10 -4.24
N ASP A 55 -1.84 -3.22 -5.22
CA ASP A 55 -0.91 -2.99 -6.33
C ASP A 55 0.41 -2.37 -5.82
N GLN A 56 0.30 -1.38 -4.94
CA GLN A 56 1.46 -0.72 -4.34
C GLN A 56 2.36 -1.68 -3.55
N LYS A 57 1.79 -2.66 -2.84
CA LYS A 57 2.59 -3.65 -2.11
C LYS A 57 3.48 -4.47 -3.06
N GLU A 58 2.90 -4.97 -4.15
CA GLU A 58 3.64 -5.77 -5.12
C GLU A 58 4.70 -4.92 -5.83
N ASP A 59 4.38 -3.67 -6.16
CA ASP A 59 5.33 -2.74 -6.79
C ASP A 59 6.54 -2.45 -5.89
N VAL A 60 6.34 -2.24 -4.59
CA VAL A 60 7.44 -2.01 -3.64
C VAL A 60 8.33 -3.24 -3.51
N VAL A 61 7.75 -4.45 -3.48
CA VAL A 61 8.51 -5.71 -3.45
C VAL A 61 9.26 -5.91 -4.77
N ARG A 62 8.65 -5.58 -5.91
CA ARG A 62 9.28 -5.64 -7.23
C ARG A 62 10.47 -4.67 -7.32
N LEU A 63 10.28 -3.41 -6.93
CA LEU A 63 11.33 -2.40 -6.88
C LEU A 63 12.54 -2.87 -6.05
N TYR A 64 12.27 -3.43 -4.86
CA TYR A 64 13.34 -3.93 -4.00
C TYR A 64 14.07 -5.14 -4.60
N ARG A 65 13.33 -6.04 -5.26
CA ARG A 65 13.90 -7.19 -5.97
C ARG A 65 14.84 -6.75 -7.09
N ASP A 66 14.44 -5.77 -7.89
CA ASP A 66 15.25 -5.21 -8.96
C ASP A 66 16.51 -4.54 -8.40
N PHE A 67 16.38 -3.84 -7.27
CA PHE A 67 17.49 -3.22 -6.56
C PHE A 67 18.50 -4.26 -6.05
N VAL A 68 18.05 -5.36 -5.44
CA VAL A 68 18.93 -6.47 -5.01
C VAL A 68 19.56 -7.18 -6.20
N SER A 69 18.81 -7.38 -7.28
CA SER A 69 19.33 -7.97 -8.51
C SER A 69 20.47 -7.12 -9.08
N ALA A 70 20.29 -5.79 -9.17
CA ALA A 70 21.32 -4.88 -9.64
C ALA A 70 22.55 -4.87 -8.71
N GLN A 71 22.35 -4.88 -7.39
CA GLN A 71 23.45 -4.96 -6.42
C GLN A 71 24.26 -6.25 -6.56
N ASN A 72 23.59 -7.40 -6.65
CA ASN A 72 24.25 -8.70 -6.77
C ASN A 72 24.94 -8.87 -8.13
N ALA A 73 24.49 -8.16 -9.16
CA ALA A 73 25.13 -8.12 -10.47
C ALA A 73 26.28 -7.09 -10.55
N HIS A 74 26.57 -6.36 -9.46
CA HIS A 74 27.52 -5.25 -9.43
C HIS A 74 27.19 -4.15 -10.47
N ASP A 75 25.91 -4.03 -10.87
CA ASP A 75 25.43 -3.00 -11.80
C ASP A 75 25.14 -1.71 -11.03
N LEU A 76 26.18 -0.94 -10.74
CA LEU A 76 26.07 0.34 -10.03
C LEU A 76 25.19 1.36 -10.77
N LYS A 77 25.14 1.30 -12.10
CA LYS A 77 24.23 2.15 -12.90
C LYS A 77 22.78 1.72 -12.70
N GLY A 78 22.53 0.41 -12.68
CA GLY A 78 21.23 -0.18 -12.36
C GLY A 78 20.75 0.18 -10.97
N VAL A 79 21.63 0.07 -9.97
CA VAL A 79 21.36 0.53 -8.61
C VAL A 79 20.95 2.00 -8.63
N ARG A 80 21.74 2.89 -9.26
CA ARG A 80 21.48 4.32 -9.28
C ARG A 80 20.12 4.69 -9.89
N ARG A 81 19.70 4.00 -10.97
CA ARG A 81 18.41 4.24 -11.64
C ARG A 81 17.19 3.96 -10.76
N LEU A 82 17.35 3.14 -9.73
CA LEU A 82 16.26 2.72 -8.84
C LEU A 82 16.15 3.60 -7.58
N LEU A 83 17.10 4.52 -7.37
CA LEU A 83 17.12 5.42 -6.22
C LEU A 83 16.40 6.73 -6.56
N SER A 84 15.76 7.31 -5.54
CA SER A 84 15.18 8.66 -5.64
C SER A 84 16.28 9.70 -5.92
N ASP A 85 15.98 10.65 -6.80
CA ASP A 85 16.83 11.82 -7.07
C ASP A 85 16.70 12.92 -5.99
N SER A 86 15.92 12.68 -4.94
CA SER A 86 15.79 13.61 -3.82
C SER A 86 17.16 13.90 -3.19
N PRO A 87 17.50 15.18 -2.93
CA PRO A 87 18.71 15.51 -2.16
C PRO A 87 18.65 14.96 -0.73
N ASP A 88 17.45 14.72 -0.21
CA ASP A 88 17.21 14.13 1.12
C ASP A 88 17.12 12.60 1.09
N PHE A 89 17.46 11.95 -0.03
CA PHE A 89 17.60 10.50 -0.07
C PHE A 89 18.61 10.05 1.00
N LEU A 90 18.17 9.18 1.90
CA LEU A 90 18.99 8.68 2.99
C LEU A 90 19.19 7.18 2.86
N TRP A 91 20.44 6.76 2.92
CA TRP A 91 20.82 5.38 3.17
C TRP A 91 21.59 5.26 4.48
N VAL A 92 21.17 4.34 5.34
CA VAL A 92 21.86 4.06 6.60
C VAL A 92 22.54 2.71 6.50
N SER A 93 23.86 2.69 6.66
CA SER A 93 24.69 1.48 6.64
C SER A 93 25.73 1.55 7.75
N ASP A 94 25.94 0.44 8.46
CA ASP A 94 26.87 0.34 9.60
C ASP A 94 26.66 1.45 10.66
N GLY A 95 25.40 1.85 10.86
CA GLY A 95 25.01 2.94 11.76
C GLY A 95 25.38 4.35 11.28
N LYS A 96 25.90 4.50 10.05
CA LYS A 96 26.30 5.78 9.46
C LYS A 96 25.29 6.25 8.42
N PRO A 97 24.88 7.53 8.44
CA PRO A 97 24.05 8.11 7.40
C PRO A 97 24.88 8.41 6.15
N VAL A 98 24.31 8.13 4.98
CA VAL A 98 24.82 8.51 3.66
C VAL A 98 23.70 9.22 2.91
N TRP A 99 23.91 10.51 2.65
CA TRP A 99 22.92 11.38 2.02
C TRP A 99 23.16 11.50 0.51
N GLY A 100 22.09 11.35 -0.28
CA GLY A 100 22.08 11.42 -1.74
C GLY A 100 22.40 10.09 -2.44
N ALA A 101 21.69 9.83 -3.53
CA ALA A 101 21.81 8.58 -4.30
C ALA A 101 23.23 8.31 -4.80
N ASP A 102 23.93 9.34 -5.30
CA ASP A 102 25.30 9.17 -5.81
C ASP A 102 26.31 8.85 -4.69
N ALA A 103 26.13 9.43 -3.50
CA ALA A 103 26.97 9.14 -2.35
C ALA A 103 26.76 7.72 -1.86
N MET A 104 25.50 7.27 -1.84
CA MET A 104 25.13 5.90 -1.52
C MET A 104 25.79 4.90 -2.49
N VAL A 105 25.70 5.13 -3.80
CA VAL A 105 26.33 4.27 -4.83
C VAL A 105 27.86 4.22 -4.66
N ARG A 106 28.50 5.38 -4.44
CA ARG A 106 29.95 5.44 -4.15
C ARG A 106 30.34 4.67 -2.89
N ARG A 107 29.49 4.71 -1.85
CA ARG A 107 29.75 3.95 -0.63
C ARG A 107 29.53 2.45 -0.86
N MET A 108 28.46 2.08 -1.55
CA MET A 108 28.15 0.68 -1.90
C MET A 108 29.30 0.03 -2.68
N SER A 109 29.88 0.74 -3.65
CA SER A 109 30.99 0.19 -4.45
C SER A 109 32.21 -0.19 -3.61
N THR A 110 32.39 0.43 -2.43
CA THR A 110 33.47 0.04 -1.50
C THR A 110 33.25 -1.34 -0.88
N PHE A 111 31.99 -1.76 -0.69
CA PHE A 111 31.65 -3.08 -0.18
C PHE A 111 31.71 -4.15 -1.27
N GLN A 112 31.21 -3.82 -2.47
CA GLN A 112 31.25 -4.68 -3.65
C GLN A 112 32.66 -4.91 -4.23
N ALA A 113 33.67 -4.22 -3.70
CA ALA A 113 35.07 -4.50 -4.01
C ALA A 113 35.60 -5.79 -3.32
N SER A 114 34.84 -6.34 -2.37
CA SER A 114 35.17 -7.60 -1.69
C SER A 114 35.01 -8.80 -2.65
N ASP A 115 35.84 -9.84 -2.47
CA ASP A 115 35.78 -11.06 -3.29
C ASP A 115 34.44 -11.80 -3.16
N VAL A 116 33.83 -11.70 -1.98
CA VAL A 116 32.49 -12.19 -1.68
C VAL A 116 31.58 -10.98 -1.48
N TRP A 117 30.50 -10.93 -2.27
CA TRP A 117 29.39 -10.00 -2.11
C TRP A 117 28.09 -10.67 -2.57
N ARG A 118 27.13 -10.81 -1.65
CA ARG A 118 25.82 -11.39 -1.94
C ARG A 118 24.78 -10.88 -0.95
N VAL A 119 23.67 -10.35 -1.47
CA VAL A 119 22.49 -10.00 -0.68
C VAL A 119 21.37 -11.00 -0.98
N GLU A 120 20.87 -11.67 0.06
CA GLU A 120 19.78 -12.64 -0.04
C GLU A 120 18.59 -12.23 0.84
N PRO A 121 17.59 -11.56 0.26
CA PRO A 121 16.42 -11.11 0.99
C PRO A 121 15.39 -12.23 1.17
N ALA A 122 14.82 -12.34 2.36
CA ALA A 122 13.69 -13.23 2.63
C ALA A 122 12.38 -12.55 2.20
N LEU A 123 12.12 -12.51 0.89
CA LEU A 123 10.95 -11.83 0.31
C LEU A 123 9.61 -12.43 0.77
N ASP A 124 9.59 -13.71 1.12
CA ASP A 124 8.45 -14.40 1.75
C ASP A 124 8.08 -13.84 3.13
N ARG A 125 9.05 -13.22 3.81
CA ARG A 125 8.89 -12.54 5.10
C ARG A 125 8.80 -11.02 4.96
N ALA A 126 8.64 -10.51 3.74
CA ALA A 126 8.50 -9.07 3.50
C ALA A 126 7.14 -8.55 3.97
N ARG A 127 7.17 -7.41 4.66
CA ARG A 127 6.00 -6.65 5.08
C ARG A 127 6.08 -5.25 4.49
N ALA A 128 5.24 -5.00 3.49
CA ALA A 128 5.00 -3.65 2.99
C ALA A 128 3.90 -2.97 3.82
N VAL A 129 4.08 -1.70 4.13
CA VAL A 129 3.11 -0.86 4.83
C VAL A 129 2.94 0.43 4.03
N SER A 130 1.79 0.58 3.39
CA SER A 130 1.38 1.79 2.67
C SER A 130 1.16 2.95 3.63
N LEU A 131 1.68 4.13 3.29
CA LEU A 131 1.45 5.38 4.02
C LEU A 131 0.55 6.33 3.22
N SER A 132 0.76 6.38 1.91
CA SER A 132 -0.03 7.14 0.93
C SER A 132 -0.13 6.34 -0.38
N SER A 133 -0.72 6.91 -1.43
CA SER A 133 -0.79 6.29 -2.76
C SER A 133 0.58 6.05 -3.42
N ASP A 134 1.62 6.75 -2.98
CA ASP A 134 2.94 6.80 -3.59
C ASP A 134 4.10 6.55 -2.60
N VAL A 135 3.80 6.39 -1.31
CA VAL A 135 4.79 6.14 -0.26
C VAL A 135 4.43 4.89 0.53
N ALA A 136 5.43 4.02 0.72
CA ALA A 136 5.32 2.83 1.55
C ALA A 136 6.64 2.52 2.25
N PHE A 137 6.56 1.84 3.39
CA PHE A 137 7.70 1.18 4.01
C PHE A 137 7.77 -0.29 3.60
N LEU A 138 8.99 -0.79 3.40
CA LEU A 138 9.26 -2.21 3.25
C LEU A 138 10.16 -2.68 4.38
N HIS A 139 9.67 -3.61 5.19
CA HIS A 139 10.48 -4.32 6.16
C HIS A 139 10.67 -5.76 5.70
N LEU A 140 11.91 -6.24 5.67
CA LEU A 140 12.24 -7.64 5.40
C LEU A 140 13.58 -8.02 6.05
N PRO A 141 13.73 -9.27 6.53
CA PRO A 141 15.03 -9.83 6.88
C PRO A 141 15.87 -10.12 5.62
N LEU A 142 17.19 -9.99 5.72
CA LEU A 142 18.13 -10.39 4.67
C LEU A 142 19.41 -10.98 5.27
N VAL A 143 20.11 -11.77 4.46
CA VAL A 143 21.49 -12.18 4.70
C VAL A 143 22.39 -11.37 3.78
N LEU A 144 23.48 -10.81 4.33
CA LEU A 144 24.55 -10.17 3.57
C LEU A 144 25.81 -11.02 3.75
N GLU A 145 26.31 -11.59 2.66
CA GLU A 145 27.63 -12.22 2.62
C GLU A 145 28.62 -11.20 2.07
N ILE A 146 29.66 -10.91 2.85
CA ILE A 146 30.72 -9.99 2.47
C ILE A 146 32.04 -10.44 3.08
N GLY A 147 33.12 -10.45 2.29
CA GLY A 147 34.45 -10.82 2.81
C GLY A 147 35.46 -11.25 1.75
N ALA A 148 36.61 -11.73 2.23
CA ALA A 148 37.61 -12.42 1.41
C ALA A 148 37.24 -13.91 1.29
N ARG A 149 37.67 -14.55 0.20
CA ARG A 149 37.56 -16.00 0.03
C ARG A 149 38.62 -16.77 0.81
#